data_AF-A0A845LH28-F1
#
_entry.id   AF-A0A845LH28-F1
#
_cell.length_a   1.000
_cell.length_b   1.000
_cell.length_c   1.000
_cell.angle_alpha   90.00
_cell.angle_beta   90.00
_cell.angle_gamma   90.00
#
_symmetry.space_group_name_H-M   'P 1'
#
loop_
_entity.id
_entity.type
_entity.pdbx_description
1 polymer ?
#
loop_
_entity_poly.entity_id
_entity_poly.type
_entity_poly.pdbx_seq_one_letter_code
_entity_poly.pdbx_strand_id
1 'polypeptide(L)'
;MAILSFFRKKDKSIEYRIKRAQDGDSLERENIIGEYLPFIIKTITKTTHKYVETENDEEYSIALEAFSEAIDKYDSDRGNFIAFAQLIIRSRIIDHLRKPAHPAIPIDADDKNCIDPDRITSKEDFVHGLELRDEIEIFEKRLLDFGITLVQLADDSPKRSDARENSIKIARFIVDDEKLKSEFYRKKTLPITMISNALNVSSKTVQRNKKLIIAAVIALDSDLEDIREYVLLAERRISLDTQRYSNGCSKESCGSDE
;
A
#
# COMPACT_ATOMS: atom_id res chain seq x y z
N MET A 1 1.67 25.57 -9.72
CA MET A 1 2.85 26.00 -10.50
C MET A 1 4.20 25.59 -9.88
N ALA A 2 4.27 24.53 -9.04
CA ALA A 2 5.54 24.08 -8.42
C ALA A 2 5.89 22.59 -8.70
N ILE A 3 4.98 21.83 -9.34
CA ILE A 3 5.20 20.39 -9.62
C ILE A 3 5.96 20.19 -10.95
N LEU A 4 5.98 21.21 -11.82
CA LEU A 4 6.54 21.13 -13.18
C LEU A 4 8.05 21.45 -13.27
N SER A 5 8.72 21.82 -12.17
CA SER A 5 10.16 22.10 -12.16
C SER A 5 11.04 20.88 -11.85
N PHE A 6 10.45 19.70 -11.58
CA PHE A 6 11.20 18.50 -11.20
C PHE A 6 11.93 17.85 -12.39
N PHE A 7 11.44 18.04 -13.61
CA PHE A 7 11.98 17.42 -14.83
C PHE A 7 13.10 18.23 -15.49
N ARG A 8 14.16 18.58 -14.75
CA ARG A 8 15.38 19.11 -15.37
C ARG A 8 16.68 18.61 -14.74
N LYS A 9 16.91 17.30 -14.82
CA LYS A 9 18.24 16.72 -15.00
C LYS A 9 18.12 15.32 -15.60
N LYS A 10 18.26 15.23 -16.92
CA LYS A 10 18.54 13.98 -17.63
C LYS A 10 20.07 13.81 -17.72
N ASP A 11 20.50 12.55 -17.81
CA ASP A 11 21.79 12.05 -18.32
C ASP A 11 22.91 11.69 -17.34
N LYS A 12 22.60 11.07 -16.19
CA LYS A 12 23.61 10.27 -15.46
C LYS A 12 22.98 8.97 -14.95
N SER A 13 23.66 7.83 -15.14
CA SER A 13 23.15 6.53 -14.69
C SER A 13 23.07 6.49 -13.16
N ILE A 14 22.19 5.63 -12.63
CA ILE A 14 21.95 5.54 -11.19
C ILE A 14 23.24 5.17 -10.43
N GLU A 15 24.09 4.35 -11.03
CA GLU A 15 25.39 3.94 -10.48
C GLU A 15 26.31 5.15 -10.26
N TYR A 16 26.36 6.09 -11.21
CA TYR A 16 27.14 7.32 -11.06
C TYR A 16 26.61 8.20 -9.91
N ARG A 17 25.28 8.27 -9.77
CA ARG A 17 24.63 9.08 -8.73
C ARG A 17 24.87 8.48 -7.35
N ILE A 18 24.76 7.16 -7.23
CA ILE A 18 25.10 6.42 -6.00
C ILE A 18 26.56 6.65 -5.63
N LYS A 19 27.49 6.57 -6.58
CA LYS A 19 28.91 6.82 -6.31
C LYS A 19 29.16 8.21 -5.73
N ARG A 20 28.52 9.25 -6.27
CA ARG A 20 28.57 10.59 -5.66
C ARG A 20 28.02 10.63 -4.25
N ALA A 21 26.90 9.95 -3.99
CA ALA A 21 26.31 9.86 -2.66
C ALA A 21 27.22 9.11 -1.65
N GLN A 22 27.98 8.12 -2.12
CA GLN A 22 29.01 7.41 -1.34
C GLN A 22 30.25 8.30 -1.09
N ASP A 23 30.63 9.13 -2.06
CA ASP A 23 31.74 10.09 -1.97
C ASP A 23 31.42 11.31 -1.07
N GLY A 24 30.26 11.33 -0.39
CA GLY A 24 29.88 12.35 0.58
C GLY A 24 28.96 13.45 0.06
N ASP A 25 28.39 13.31 -1.14
CA ASP A 25 27.39 14.25 -1.66
C ASP A 25 26.00 14.00 -1.01
N SER A 26 25.77 14.62 0.14
CA SER A 26 24.52 14.47 0.90
C SER A 26 23.28 14.93 0.13
N LEU A 27 23.42 15.95 -0.73
CA LEU A 27 22.29 16.44 -1.52
C LEU A 27 21.89 15.40 -2.58
N GLU A 28 22.86 14.77 -3.24
CA GLU A 28 22.57 13.69 -4.17
C GLU A 28 21.95 12.48 -3.47
N ARG A 29 22.40 12.15 -2.25
CA ARG A 29 21.77 11.11 -1.42
C ARG A 29 20.30 11.42 -1.15
N GLU A 30 19.99 12.61 -0.68
CA GLU A 30 18.60 13.03 -0.41
C GLU A 30 17.74 13.00 -1.68
N ASN A 31 18.29 13.41 -2.81
CA ASN A 31 17.58 13.33 -4.10
C ASN A 31 17.26 11.88 -4.49
N ILE A 32 18.24 10.97 -4.36
CA ILE A 32 18.01 9.53 -4.65
C ILE A 32 16.94 8.99 -3.69
N ILE A 33 17.05 9.25 -2.38
CA ILE A 33 16.05 8.79 -1.41
C ILE A 33 14.65 9.32 -1.79
N GLY A 34 14.54 10.61 -2.07
CA GLY A 34 13.29 11.27 -2.47
C GLY A 34 12.66 10.68 -3.72
N GLU A 35 13.47 10.42 -4.75
CA GLU A 35 13.01 9.82 -6.01
C GLU A 35 12.55 8.37 -5.83
N TYR A 36 13.17 7.62 -4.92
CA TYR A 36 12.84 6.21 -4.67
C TYR A 36 11.86 5.99 -3.50
N LEU A 37 11.31 7.05 -2.89
CA LEU A 37 10.27 6.93 -1.86
C LEU A 37 9.10 6.02 -2.27
N PRO A 38 8.55 6.08 -3.49
CA PRO A 38 7.47 5.18 -3.90
C PRO A 38 7.90 3.70 -3.86
N PHE A 39 9.13 3.40 -4.26
CA PHE A 39 9.70 2.06 -4.21
C PHE A 39 9.90 1.58 -2.76
N ILE A 40 10.38 2.44 -1.88
CA ILE A 40 10.57 2.15 -0.45
C ILE A 40 9.22 1.83 0.19
N ILE A 41 8.21 2.69 -0.02
CA ILE A 41 6.84 2.49 0.48
C ILE A 41 6.24 1.18 -0.06
N LYS A 42 6.37 0.92 -1.37
CA LYS A 42 5.91 -0.33 -2.00
C LYS A 42 6.58 -1.55 -1.36
N THR A 43 7.87 -1.49 -1.08
CA THR A 43 8.63 -2.58 -0.46
C THR A 43 8.16 -2.84 0.98
N ILE A 44 7.92 -1.79 1.76
CA ILE A 44 7.34 -1.91 3.10
C ILE A 44 5.95 -2.55 3.01
N THR A 45 5.04 -1.99 2.21
CA THR A 45 3.67 -2.50 2.08
C THR A 45 3.63 -3.95 1.61
N LYS A 46 4.49 -4.35 0.67
CA LYS A 46 4.61 -5.76 0.25
C LYS A 46 5.13 -6.69 1.35
N THR A 47 5.95 -6.18 2.26
CA THR A 47 6.58 -6.98 3.34
C THR A 47 5.72 -7.04 4.59
N THR A 48 5.07 -5.93 4.96
CA THR A 48 4.24 -5.83 6.17
C THR A 48 2.77 -6.15 5.91
N HIS A 49 2.33 -6.05 4.65
CA HIS A 49 0.92 -6.04 4.25
C HIS A 49 0.11 -4.93 4.96
N LYS A 50 0.77 -3.82 5.33
CA LYS A 50 0.14 -2.64 5.94
C LYS A 50 0.31 -1.40 5.05
N TYR A 51 -0.67 -0.51 5.14
CA TYR A 51 -0.50 0.88 4.70
C TYR A 51 0.54 1.57 5.56
N VAL A 52 1.45 2.31 4.94
CA VAL A 52 2.55 2.99 5.62
C VAL A 52 2.21 4.46 5.85
N GLU A 53 2.25 4.90 7.10
CA GLU A 53 2.12 6.31 7.45
C GLU A 53 3.51 6.95 7.59
N THR A 54 3.89 7.85 6.68
CA THR A 54 5.24 8.44 6.63
C THR A 54 5.64 9.20 7.91
N GLU A 55 4.68 9.62 8.73
CA GLU A 55 4.94 10.38 9.97
C GLU A 55 4.92 9.51 11.24
N ASN A 56 4.29 8.33 11.21
CA ASN A 56 3.99 7.56 12.43
C ASN A 56 4.41 6.08 12.37
N ASP A 57 4.95 5.61 11.24
CA ASP A 57 5.27 4.19 11.06
C ASP A 57 6.77 3.93 11.30
N GLU A 58 7.09 3.10 12.29
CA GLU A 58 8.47 2.74 12.62
C GLU A 58 9.13 2.02 11.43
N GLU A 59 8.36 1.21 10.70
CA GLU A 59 8.78 0.54 9.48
C GLU A 59 9.24 1.52 8.39
N TYR A 60 8.67 2.74 8.32
CA TYR A 60 9.09 3.76 7.36
C TYR A 60 10.50 4.29 7.68
N SER A 61 10.76 4.64 8.94
CA SER A 61 12.07 5.10 9.39
C SER A 61 13.14 4.03 9.17
N ILE A 62 12.83 2.77 9.52
CA ILE A 62 13.73 1.63 9.32
C ILE A 62 14.03 1.41 7.84
N ALA A 63 13.04 1.54 6.96
CA ALA A 63 13.24 1.38 5.54
C ALA A 63 14.08 2.50 4.92
N LEU A 64 13.94 3.75 5.39
CA LEU A 64 14.80 4.85 4.96
C LEU A 64 16.25 4.64 5.39
N GLU A 65 16.48 4.21 6.63
CA GLU A 65 17.82 3.84 7.11
C GLU A 65 18.41 2.69 6.29
N ALA A 66 17.61 1.66 6.03
CA ALA A 66 18.00 0.50 5.23
C ALA A 66 18.34 0.88 3.77
N PHE A 67 17.58 1.79 3.17
CA PHE A 67 17.85 2.29 1.82
C PHE A 67 19.11 3.15 1.78
N SER A 68 19.33 3.99 2.79
CA SER A 68 20.58 4.75 2.95
C SER A 68 21.79 3.81 3.09
N GLU A 69 21.66 2.75 3.89
CA GLU A 69 22.66 1.68 4.01
C GLU A 69 22.91 0.99 2.66
N ALA A 70 21.86 0.76 1.87
CA ALA A 70 21.99 0.18 0.54
C ALA A 70 22.79 1.09 -0.40
N ILE A 71 22.59 2.42 -0.35
CA ILE A 71 23.41 3.39 -1.08
C ILE A 71 24.88 3.25 -0.67
N ASP A 72 25.16 3.16 0.63
CA ASP A 72 26.53 3.06 1.15
C ASP A 72 27.26 1.79 0.73
N LYS A 73 26.53 0.67 0.67
CA LYS A 73 27.11 -0.67 0.45
C LYS A 73 27.02 -1.16 -0.98
N TYR A 74 26.37 -0.42 -1.87
CA TYR A 74 26.16 -0.85 -3.24
C TYR A 74 27.48 -0.95 -4.01
N ASP A 75 27.62 -2.06 -4.73
CA ASP A 75 28.74 -2.37 -5.60
C ASP A 75 28.16 -2.73 -6.98
N SER A 76 28.49 -1.94 -8.01
CA SER A 76 27.96 -2.09 -9.36
C SER A 76 28.34 -3.42 -10.01
N ASP A 77 29.41 -4.06 -9.55
CA ASP A 77 29.87 -5.33 -10.10
C ASP A 77 29.07 -6.53 -9.55
N ARG A 78 28.21 -6.31 -8.55
CA ARG A 78 27.45 -7.36 -7.83
C ARG A 78 25.97 -7.43 -8.19
N GLY A 79 25.51 -6.63 -9.15
CA GLY A 79 24.14 -6.66 -9.66
C GLY A 79 23.42 -5.32 -9.55
N ASN A 80 22.09 -5.35 -9.73
CA ASN A 80 21.27 -4.14 -9.79
C ASN A 80 21.00 -3.52 -8.41
N PHE A 81 21.13 -2.19 -8.31
CA PHE A 81 20.91 -1.45 -7.06
C PHE A 81 19.52 -1.63 -6.45
N ILE A 82 18.47 -1.67 -7.26
CA ILE A 82 17.08 -1.75 -6.78
C ILE A 82 16.81 -3.11 -6.16
N ALA A 83 17.25 -4.18 -6.81
CA ALA A 83 17.20 -5.53 -6.26
C ALA A 83 17.93 -5.61 -4.90
N PHE A 84 19.15 -5.05 -4.85
CA PHE A 84 19.94 -5.01 -3.62
C PHE A 84 19.24 -4.19 -2.52
N ALA A 85 18.73 -3.00 -2.83
CA ALA A 85 18.02 -2.15 -1.89
C ALA A 85 16.74 -2.82 -1.37
N GLN A 86 15.99 -3.51 -2.24
CA GLN A 86 14.79 -4.25 -1.86
C GLN A 86 15.11 -5.33 -0.84
N LEU A 87 16.19 -6.08 -1.06
CA LEU A 87 16.66 -7.13 -0.17
C LEU A 87 17.01 -6.57 1.22
N ILE A 88 17.78 -5.48 1.27
CA ILE A 88 18.20 -4.85 2.52
C ILE A 88 16.99 -4.29 3.29
N ILE A 89 16.09 -3.56 2.62
CA ILE A 89 14.85 -3.04 3.24
C ILE A 89 14.01 -4.19 3.80
N ARG A 90 13.73 -5.22 3.00
CA ARG A 90 12.90 -6.36 3.43
C ARG A 90 13.52 -7.08 4.63
N SER A 91 14.83 -7.32 4.63
CA SER A 91 15.53 -7.94 5.76
C SER A 91 15.36 -7.13 7.03
N ARG A 92 15.57 -5.81 6.98
CA ARG A 92 15.50 -4.91 8.14
C ARG A 92 14.08 -4.84 8.72
N ILE A 93 13.07 -4.80 7.86
CA ILE A 93 11.66 -4.82 8.27
C ILE A 93 11.32 -6.17 8.91
N ILE A 94 11.69 -7.30 8.30
CA ILE A 94 11.42 -8.62 8.87
C ILE A 94 12.08 -8.77 10.25
N ASP A 95 13.33 -8.33 10.39
CA ASP A 95 14.05 -8.38 11.66
C ASP A 95 13.38 -7.50 12.73
N HIS A 96 12.84 -6.34 12.34
CA HIS A 96 12.04 -5.50 13.22
C HIS A 96 10.74 -6.20 13.65
N LEU A 97 9.98 -6.78 12.71
CA LEU A 97 8.72 -7.47 12.99
C LEU A 97 8.89 -8.72 13.87
N ARG A 98 10.08 -9.32 13.93
CA ARG A 98 10.41 -10.45 14.82
C ARG A 98 10.58 -10.04 16.29
N LYS A 99 10.76 -8.75 16.61
CA LYS A 99 10.92 -8.28 18.00
C LYS A 99 9.57 -8.30 18.74
N PRO A 100 9.52 -8.72 20.02
CA PRO A 100 8.27 -8.89 20.76
C PRO A 100 7.68 -7.54 21.20
N ALA A 101 7.00 -6.86 20.28
CA ALA A 101 6.18 -5.66 20.56
C ALA A 101 4.90 -5.59 19.70
N HIS A 102 4.81 -6.37 18.61
CA HIS A 102 3.62 -6.48 17.77
C HIS A 102 2.98 -7.87 17.91
N PRO A 103 1.65 -7.99 17.98
CA PRO A 103 1.00 -9.30 17.95
C PRO A 103 1.37 -9.99 16.64
N ALA A 104 2.11 -11.09 16.76
CA ALA A 104 2.74 -11.85 15.69
C ALA A 104 1.88 -11.87 14.42
N ILE A 105 2.36 -11.29 13.32
CA ILE A 105 1.85 -11.64 11.99
C ILE A 105 2.46 -13.03 11.70
N PRO A 106 1.67 -14.07 11.39
CA PRO A 106 2.24 -15.33 10.95
C PRO A 106 2.94 -15.04 9.62
N ILE A 107 4.27 -14.98 9.66
CA ILE A 107 5.09 -15.10 8.45
C ILE A 107 5.00 -16.58 8.12
N ASP A 108 4.16 -16.95 7.15
CA ASP A 108 4.16 -18.31 6.63
C ASP A 108 5.59 -18.65 6.20
N ALA A 109 6.16 -19.66 6.85
CA ALA A 109 7.55 -20.06 6.73
C ALA A 109 7.91 -20.69 5.36
N ASP A 110 7.02 -20.57 4.38
CA ASP A 110 7.14 -21.13 3.04
C ASP A 110 7.56 -20.11 1.96
N ASP A 111 7.74 -18.83 2.29
CA ASP A 111 8.35 -17.87 1.34
C ASP A 111 9.89 -17.99 1.30
N LYS A 112 10.36 -19.24 1.15
CA LYS A 112 11.69 -19.58 0.64
C LYS A 112 11.70 -19.49 -0.89
N ASN A 113 11.15 -18.43 -1.46
CA ASN A 113 11.62 -18.01 -2.78
C ASN A 113 12.98 -17.36 -2.57
N CYS A 114 14.01 -18.18 -2.75
CA CYS A 114 15.33 -17.73 -3.14
C CYS A 114 15.14 -16.81 -4.34
N ILE A 115 15.18 -15.49 -4.11
CA ILE A 115 15.25 -14.51 -5.19
C ILE A 115 16.63 -14.72 -5.80
N ASP A 116 16.64 -15.32 -6.98
CA ASP A 116 17.79 -15.36 -7.86
C ASP A 116 18.09 -13.90 -8.27
N PRO A 117 19.22 -13.31 -7.84
CA PRO A 117 19.56 -11.92 -8.13
C PRO A 117 19.67 -11.64 -9.64
N ASP A 118 19.75 -12.67 -10.48
CA ASP A 118 19.80 -12.55 -11.94
C ASP A 118 18.41 -12.36 -12.62
N ARG A 119 17.29 -12.46 -11.89
CA ARG A 119 15.93 -12.30 -12.46
C ARG A 119 15.31 -10.91 -12.31
N ILE A 120 16.01 -9.95 -11.72
CA ILE A 120 15.51 -8.57 -11.59
C ILE A 120 16.19 -7.72 -12.67
N THR A 121 15.64 -7.78 -13.88
CA THR A 121 16.11 -7.01 -15.02
C THR A 121 15.44 -5.63 -15.03
N SER A 122 16.28 -4.58 -14.98
CA SER A 122 15.96 -3.13 -14.93
C SER A 122 14.98 -2.56 -15.97
N LYS A 123 14.54 -3.35 -16.95
CA LYS A 123 13.47 -2.97 -17.89
C LYS A 123 12.08 -3.16 -17.32
N GLU A 124 11.87 -4.22 -16.54
CA GLU A 124 10.55 -4.56 -16.00
C GLU A 124 10.09 -3.51 -15.00
N ASP A 125 10.97 -3.01 -14.12
CA ASP A 125 10.62 -1.98 -13.14
C ASP A 125 10.33 -0.60 -13.75
N PHE A 126 11.04 -0.22 -14.81
CA PHE A 126 10.77 1.05 -15.52
C PHE A 126 9.46 0.99 -16.31
N VAL A 127 9.22 -0.14 -17.00
CA VAL A 127 7.96 -0.38 -17.71
C VAL A 127 6.79 -0.46 -16.74
N HIS A 128 6.95 -1.16 -15.62
CA HIS A 128 5.96 -1.25 -14.56
C HIS A 128 5.67 0.11 -13.90
N GLY A 129 6.69 0.98 -13.77
CA GLY A 129 6.49 2.37 -13.34
C GLY A 129 5.68 3.21 -14.33
N LEU A 130 5.79 2.95 -15.64
CA LEU A 130 4.96 3.58 -16.67
C LEU A 130 3.52 3.03 -16.65
N GLU A 131 3.37 1.71 -16.51
CA GLU A 131 2.06 1.05 -16.42
C GLU A 131 1.25 1.55 -15.21
N LEU A 132 1.89 1.63 -14.03
CA LEU A 132 1.26 2.19 -12.83
C LEU A 132 0.85 3.66 -13.03
N ARG A 133 1.67 4.45 -13.72
CA ARG A 133 1.32 5.84 -14.01
C ARG A 133 0.07 5.93 -14.89
N ASP A 134 -0.01 5.12 -15.93
CA ASP A 134 -1.17 5.06 -16.81
C ASP A 134 -2.42 4.59 -16.04
N GLU A 135 -2.28 3.61 -15.13
CA GLU A 135 -3.36 3.19 -14.25
C GLU A 135 -3.84 4.33 -13.34
N ILE A 136 -2.91 5.09 -12.74
CA ILE A 136 -3.24 6.24 -11.89
C ILE A 136 -4.00 7.30 -12.69
N GLU A 137 -3.59 7.60 -13.92
CA GLU A 137 -4.27 8.56 -14.78
C GLU A 137 -5.69 8.09 -15.15
N ILE A 138 -5.88 6.79 -15.41
CA ILE A 138 -7.21 6.20 -15.65
C ILE A 138 -8.06 6.27 -14.38
N PHE A 139 -7.49 5.93 -13.22
CA PHE A 139 -8.17 5.95 -11.95
C PHE A 139 -8.62 7.37 -11.56
N GLU A 140 -7.76 8.36 -11.77
CA GLU A 140 -8.09 9.77 -11.52
C GLU A 140 -9.27 10.22 -12.39
N LYS A 141 -9.29 9.88 -13.68
CA LYS A 141 -10.43 10.16 -14.56
C LYS A 141 -11.72 9.51 -14.06
N ARG A 142 -11.65 8.24 -13.60
CA ARG A 142 -12.81 7.52 -13.05
C ARG A 142 -13.30 8.14 -11.75
N LEU A 143 -12.41 8.64 -10.88
CA LEU A 143 -12.78 9.36 -9.65
C LEU A 143 -13.48 10.69 -9.96
N LEU A 144 -13.02 11.40 -10.99
CA LEU A 144 -13.60 12.67 -11.41
C LEU A 144 -15.06 12.53 -11.88
N ASP A 145 -15.44 11.39 -12.47
CA ASP A 145 -16.85 11.09 -12.80
C ASP A 145 -17.77 11.10 -11.56
N PHE A 146 -17.21 10.92 -10.36
CA PHE A 146 -17.91 10.98 -9.07
C PHE A 146 -17.66 12.31 -8.33
N GLY A 147 -16.99 13.27 -8.99
CA GLY A 147 -16.63 14.56 -8.40
C GLY A 147 -15.57 14.48 -7.31
N ILE A 148 -14.69 13.46 -7.37
CA ILE A 148 -13.62 13.25 -6.39
C ILE A 148 -12.27 13.47 -7.07
N THR A 149 -11.37 14.21 -6.41
CA THR A 149 -9.96 14.29 -6.82
C THR A 149 -9.10 13.40 -5.92
N LEU A 150 -7.93 12.96 -6.40
CA LEU A 150 -6.98 12.19 -5.59
C LEU A 150 -6.55 12.95 -4.33
N VAL A 151 -6.35 14.26 -4.43
CA VAL A 151 -5.99 15.12 -3.28
C VAL A 151 -7.09 15.08 -2.22
N GLN A 152 -8.35 15.30 -2.62
CA GLN A 152 -9.47 15.23 -1.69
C GLN A 152 -9.67 13.83 -1.10
N LEU A 153 -9.40 12.79 -1.88
CA LEU A 153 -9.47 11.41 -1.41
C LEU A 153 -8.42 11.17 -0.32
N ALA A 154 -7.19 11.64 -0.51
CA ALA A 154 -6.11 11.53 0.49
C ALA A 154 -6.45 12.29 1.77
N ASP A 155 -6.91 13.55 1.65
CA ASP A 155 -7.21 14.41 2.80
C ASP A 155 -8.39 13.90 3.65
N ASP A 156 -9.44 13.40 2.99
CA ASP A 156 -10.66 12.93 3.67
C ASP A 156 -10.62 11.45 4.05
N SER A 157 -9.52 10.75 3.75
CA SER A 157 -9.42 9.31 4.04
C SER A 157 -9.37 9.06 5.56
N PRO A 158 -10.11 8.06 6.07
CA PRO A 158 -10.10 7.75 7.49
C PRO A 158 -8.70 7.34 7.99
N LYS A 159 -8.24 8.02 9.04
CA LYS A 159 -6.95 7.76 9.71
C LYS A 159 -6.93 6.48 10.57
N ARG A 160 -8.09 6.04 11.06
CA ARG A 160 -8.20 4.82 11.87
C ARG A 160 -8.37 3.61 10.97
N SER A 161 -7.68 2.51 11.29
CA SER A 161 -7.71 1.28 10.50
C SER A 161 -9.12 0.69 10.39
N ASP A 162 -9.86 0.61 11.50
CA ASP A 162 -11.23 0.10 11.55
C ASP A 162 -12.18 0.78 10.53
N ALA A 163 -12.05 2.10 10.39
CA ALA A 163 -12.85 2.88 9.46
C ALA A 163 -12.43 2.64 7.98
N ARG A 164 -11.13 2.44 7.72
CA ARG A 164 -10.64 2.05 6.38
C ARG A 164 -11.16 0.66 6.00
N GLU A 165 -11.00 -0.30 6.91
CA GLU A 165 -11.42 -1.69 6.72
C GLU A 165 -12.92 -1.78 6.46
N ASN A 166 -13.73 -1.10 7.27
CA ASN A 166 -15.17 -1.07 7.05
C ASN A 166 -15.54 -0.44 5.69
N SER A 167 -14.78 0.55 5.22
CA SER A 167 -15.00 1.16 3.90
C SER A 167 -14.72 0.18 2.77
N ILE A 168 -13.66 -0.62 2.88
CA ILE A 168 -13.31 -1.66 1.90
C ILE A 168 -14.37 -2.78 1.92
N LYS A 169 -14.84 -3.22 3.10
CA LYS A 169 -15.94 -4.20 3.21
C LYS A 169 -17.21 -3.72 2.49
N ILE A 170 -17.58 -2.46 2.69
CA ILE A 170 -18.74 -1.87 2.01
C ILE A 170 -18.51 -1.86 0.50
N ALA A 171 -17.31 -1.49 0.04
CA ALA A 171 -16.98 -1.48 -1.37
C ALA A 171 -17.09 -2.87 -2.01
N ARG A 172 -16.52 -3.90 -1.37
CA ARG A 172 -16.67 -5.30 -1.78
C ARG A 172 -18.14 -5.71 -1.94
N PHE A 173 -18.95 -5.43 -0.92
CA PHE A 173 -20.38 -5.73 -0.94
C PHE A 173 -21.10 -5.06 -2.13
N ILE A 174 -20.73 -3.83 -2.48
CA ILE A 174 -21.30 -3.13 -3.65
C ILE A 174 -20.89 -3.82 -4.95
N VAL A 175 -19.62 -4.23 -5.08
CA VAL A 175 -19.09 -4.87 -6.31
C VAL A 175 -19.74 -6.24 -6.55
N ASP A 176 -19.98 -6.99 -5.48
CA ASP A 176 -20.54 -8.34 -5.51
C ASP A 176 -22.07 -8.35 -5.76
N ASP A 177 -22.78 -7.25 -5.48
CA ASP A 177 -24.21 -7.08 -5.76
C ASP A 177 -24.43 -6.29 -7.06
N GLU A 178 -24.80 -7.00 -8.14
CA GLU A 178 -25.03 -6.41 -9.47
C GLU A 178 -26.07 -5.26 -9.47
N LYS A 179 -27.08 -5.33 -8.60
CA LYS A 179 -28.10 -4.29 -8.53
C LYS A 179 -27.53 -3.04 -7.88
N LEU A 180 -26.77 -3.17 -6.79
CA LEU A 180 -26.11 -2.04 -6.14
C LEU A 180 -25.02 -1.44 -7.02
N LYS A 181 -24.21 -2.27 -7.67
CA LYS A 181 -23.18 -1.85 -8.61
C LYS A 181 -23.78 -1.05 -9.78
N SER A 182 -24.82 -1.58 -10.41
CA SER A 182 -25.49 -0.87 -11.51
C SER A 182 -26.13 0.45 -11.06
N GLU A 183 -26.75 0.50 -9.88
CA GLU A 183 -27.25 1.75 -9.30
C GLU A 183 -26.13 2.76 -9.04
N PHE A 184 -25.01 2.30 -8.49
CA PHE A 184 -23.83 3.10 -8.17
C PHE A 184 -23.26 3.79 -9.41
N TYR A 185 -23.00 3.03 -10.49
CA TYR A 185 -22.46 3.60 -11.73
C TYR A 185 -23.47 4.47 -12.47
N ARG A 186 -24.76 4.10 -12.47
CA ARG A 186 -25.82 4.87 -13.14
C ARG A 186 -26.08 6.22 -12.45
N LYS A 187 -26.19 6.24 -11.12
CA LYS A 187 -26.51 7.45 -10.36
C LYS A 187 -25.25 8.23 -9.95
N LYS A 188 -24.05 7.67 -10.16
CA LYS A 188 -22.76 8.20 -9.72
C LYS A 188 -22.78 8.62 -8.24
N THR A 189 -23.45 7.81 -7.41
CA THR A 189 -23.62 8.06 -5.97
C THR A 189 -23.76 6.75 -5.21
N LEU A 190 -23.41 6.76 -3.91
CA LEU A 190 -23.58 5.59 -3.06
C LEU A 190 -25.08 5.39 -2.70
N PRO A 191 -25.63 4.18 -2.88
CA PRO A 191 -26.97 3.83 -2.40
C PRO A 191 -26.96 3.61 -0.87
N ILE A 192 -26.72 4.67 -0.10
CA ILE A 192 -26.43 4.63 1.35
C ILE A 192 -27.49 3.87 2.13
N THR A 193 -28.78 4.12 1.87
CA THR A 193 -29.87 3.45 2.60
C THR A 193 -29.85 1.93 2.38
N MET A 194 -29.58 1.49 1.15
CA MET A 194 -29.51 0.06 0.83
C MET A 194 -28.30 -0.59 1.53
N ILE A 195 -27.14 0.07 1.46
CA ILE A 195 -25.91 -0.37 2.12
C ILE A 195 -26.10 -0.46 3.64
N SER A 196 -26.63 0.59 4.25
CA SER A 196 -26.87 0.67 5.70
C SER A 196 -27.78 -0.45 6.20
N ASN A 197 -28.86 -0.74 5.47
CA ASN A 197 -29.80 -1.78 5.82
C ASN A 197 -29.20 -3.18 5.64
N ALA A 198 -28.44 -3.41 4.56
CA ALA A 198 -27.88 -4.72 4.27
C ALA A 198 -26.73 -5.11 5.22
N LEU A 199 -25.87 -4.15 5.59
CA LEU A 199 -24.68 -4.39 6.39
C LEU A 199 -24.84 -3.99 7.88
N ASN A 200 -26.03 -3.54 8.29
CA ASN A 200 -26.29 -3.01 9.63
C ASN A 200 -25.28 -1.92 10.08
N VAL A 201 -24.91 -1.04 9.14
CA VAL A 201 -23.98 0.08 9.39
C VAL A 201 -24.73 1.41 9.39
N SER A 202 -24.37 2.32 10.30
CA SER A 202 -25.03 3.62 10.36
C SER A 202 -24.83 4.41 9.06
N SER A 203 -25.88 5.08 8.57
CA SER A 203 -25.78 5.94 7.38
C SER A 203 -24.76 7.06 7.55
N LYS A 204 -24.55 7.52 8.79
CA LYS A 204 -23.51 8.51 9.14
C LYS A 204 -22.12 7.95 8.85
N THR A 205 -21.85 6.69 9.17
CA THR A 205 -20.56 6.04 8.90
C THR A 205 -20.30 5.94 7.39
N VAL A 206 -21.30 5.47 6.63
CA VAL A 206 -21.19 5.36 5.17
C VAL A 206 -20.98 6.74 4.53
N GLN A 207 -21.75 7.74 4.96
CA GLN A 207 -21.62 9.11 4.45
C GLN A 207 -20.26 9.72 4.76
N ARG A 208 -19.75 9.53 5.99
CA ARG A 208 -18.47 10.09 6.42
C ARG A 208 -17.30 9.54 5.60
N ASN A 209 -17.33 8.26 5.25
CA ASN A 209 -16.25 7.59 4.52
C ASN A 209 -16.55 7.43 3.02
N LYS A 210 -17.56 8.13 2.48
CA LYS A 210 -18.08 7.91 1.13
C LYS A 210 -17.03 7.97 0.03
N LYS A 211 -16.03 8.87 0.15
CA LYS A 211 -14.99 9.04 -0.87
C LYS A 211 -14.10 7.81 -0.96
N LEU A 212 -13.67 7.28 0.19
CA LEU A 212 -12.89 6.04 0.23
C LEU A 212 -13.70 4.84 -0.27
N ILE A 213 -14.98 4.74 0.08
CA ILE A 213 -15.86 3.67 -0.42
C ILE A 213 -15.98 3.73 -1.94
N ILE A 214 -16.28 4.91 -2.51
CA ILE A 214 -16.37 5.12 -3.97
C ILE A 214 -15.05 4.71 -4.64
N ALA A 215 -13.92 5.19 -4.12
CA ALA A 215 -12.60 4.89 -4.67
C ALA A 215 -12.30 3.38 -4.64
N ALA A 216 -12.62 2.71 -3.54
CA ALA A 216 -12.43 1.26 -3.40
C ALA A 216 -13.34 0.46 -4.35
N VAL A 217 -14.60 0.87 -4.56
CA VAL A 217 -15.49 0.24 -5.57
C VAL A 217 -14.87 0.34 -6.95
N ILE A 218 -14.43 1.54 -7.34
CA ILE A 218 -13.82 1.78 -8.66
C ILE A 218 -12.55 0.93 -8.83
N ALA A 219 -11.70 0.86 -7.81
CA ALA A 219 -10.47 0.07 -7.85
C ALA A 219 -10.77 -1.44 -8.00
N LEU A 220 -11.70 -1.97 -7.19
CA LEU A 220 -12.05 -3.39 -7.17
C LEU A 220 -12.76 -3.86 -8.45
N ASP A 221 -13.58 -3.01 -9.07
CA ASP A 221 -14.31 -3.29 -10.32
C ASP A 221 -13.56 -2.81 -11.57
N SER A 222 -12.26 -2.56 -11.47
CA SER A 222 -11.43 -2.13 -12.60
C SER A 222 -10.40 -3.17 -13.02
N ASP A 223 -9.95 -3.03 -14.26
CA ASP A 223 -8.80 -3.74 -14.81
C ASP A 223 -7.46 -3.06 -14.47
N LEU A 224 -7.45 -2.18 -13.46
CA LEU A 224 -6.25 -1.51 -12.96
C LEU A 224 -5.60 -2.43 -11.93
N GLU A 225 -4.71 -3.30 -12.38
CA GLU A 225 -4.23 -4.43 -11.61
C GLU A 225 -3.42 -4.01 -10.40
N ASP A 226 -2.53 -3.02 -10.54
CA ASP A 226 -1.75 -2.50 -9.42
C ASP A 226 -2.63 -1.78 -8.40
N ILE A 227 -3.58 -0.95 -8.87
CA ILE A 227 -4.49 -0.21 -7.99
C ILE A 227 -5.46 -1.16 -7.28
N ARG A 228 -5.98 -2.16 -7.98
CA ARG A 228 -6.83 -3.21 -7.42
C ARG A 228 -6.06 -4.02 -6.38
N GLU A 229 -4.85 -4.45 -6.70
CA GLU A 229 -4.01 -5.22 -5.78
C GLU A 229 -3.71 -4.45 -4.49
N TYR A 230 -3.49 -3.13 -4.59
CA TYR A 230 -3.33 -2.27 -3.42
C TYR A 230 -4.54 -2.32 -2.48
N VAL A 231 -5.77 -2.31 -3.01
CA VAL A 231 -7.00 -2.44 -2.21
C VAL A 231 -7.19 -3.87 -1.69
N LEU A 232 -6.86 -4.89 -2.48
CA LEU A 232 -6.96 -6.30 -2.07
C LEU A 232 -5.99 -6.66 -0.95
N LEU A 233 -4.79 -6.08 -0.93
CA LEU A 233 -3.84 -6.25 0.17
C LEU A 233 -4.40 -5.66 1.47
N ALA A 234 -5.05 -4.50 1.40
CA ALA A 234 -5.74 -3.91 2.54
C ALA A 234 -6.95 -4.76 2.99
N GLU A 235 -7.67 -5.40 2.06
CA GLU A 235 -8.78 -6.30 2.36
C GLU A 235 -8.36 -7.62 3.02
N ARG A 236 -7.32 -8.30 2.49
CA ARG A 236 -6.86 -9.61 3.00
C ARG A 236 -6.51 -9.60 4.49
N ARG A 237 -6.03 -8.46 5.00
CA ARG A 237 -5.73 -8.25 6.42
C ARG A 237 -6.98 -8.31 7.32
N ILE A 238 -8.12 -7.80 6.84
CA ILE A 238 -9.40 -7.78 7.56
C ILE A 238 -9.89 -9.18 7.89
N SER A 239 -9.77 -10.09 6.92
CA SER A 239 -10.24 -11.48 7.04
C SER A 239 -9.41 -12.25 8.06
N LEU A 240 -8.09 -11.99 8.12
CA LEU A 240 -7.16 -12.60 9.07
C LEU A 240 -7.38 -12.10 10.51
N ASP A 241 -7.63 -10.80 10.69
CA ASP A 241 -7.94 -10.24 12.00
C ASP A 241 -9.30 -10.75 12.51
N THR A 242 -10.31 -10.89 11.64
CA THR A 242 -11.63 -11.43 12.01
C THR A 242 -11.57 -12.89 12.47
N GLN A 243 -10.74 -13.74 11.84
CA GLN A 243 -10.54 -15.15 12.25
C GLN A 243 -9.84 -15.30 13.61
N ARG A 244 -8.98 -14.35 13.99
CA ARG A 244 -8.33 -14.36 15.31
C ARG A 244 -9.30 -14.09 16.46
N TYR A 245 -10.28 -13.22 16.25
CA TYR A 245 -11.31 -12.93 17.26
C TYR A 245 -12.35 -14.05 17.40
N SER A 246 -12.70 -14.75 16.32
CA SER A 246 -13.61 -15.90 16.39
C SER A 246 -12.98 -17.12 17.07
N ASN A 247 -11.67 -17.32 16.91
CA ASN A 247 -10.94 -18.45 17.52
C ASN A 247 -10.51 -18.18 18.98
N GLY A 248 -10.65 -16.96 19.48
CA GLY A 248 -10.37 -16.58 20.88
C GLY A 248 -11.53 -16.79 21.85
N CYS A 249 -12.73 -17.14 21.36
CA CYS A 249 -13.93 -17.29 22.17
C CYS A 249 -14.41 -18.75 22.19
N SER A 250 -13.56 -19.66 22.64
CA SER A 250 -13.92 -21.06 22.95
C SER A 250 -12.91 -21.65 23.94
N LYS A 251 -12.88 -21.12 25.16
CA LYS A 251 -12.52 -21.84 26.39
C LYS A 251 -12.69 -20.91 27.58
N GLU A 252 -13.91 -20.88 28.10
CA GLU A 252 -14.21 -20.76 29.54
C GLU A 252 -15.66 -21.21 29.72
N SER A 253 -15.83 -22.53 29.64
CA SER A 253 -17.03 -23.21 30.10
C SER A 253 -17.06 -23.17 31.62
N CYS A 254 -18.12 -22.56 32.15
CA CYS A 254 -18.82 -22.81 33.41
C CYS A 254 -18.13 -23.67 34.48
N GLY A 255 -18.06 -23.11 35.68
CA GLY A 255 -17.86 -23.85 36.93
C GLY A 255 -18.02 -22.92 38.14
N SER A 256 -19.23 -22.40 38.34
CA SER A 256 -19.65 -21.85 39.64
C SER A 256 -20.18 -23.00 40.51
N ASP A 257 -19.87 -22.91 41.80
CA ASP A 257 -20.64 -23.38 42.95
C ASP A 257 -20.80 -24.91 43.16
N GLU A 258 -19.93 -25.49 44.00
CA GLU A 258 -20.24 -25.92 45.40
C GLU A 258 -19.01 -26.57 46.05
#